data_AF-A0A946CBK6-F1
#
_entry.id   AF-A0A946CBK6-F1
#
_cell.length_a   1.000
_cell.length_b   1.000
_cell.length_c   1.000
_cell.angle_alpha   90.00
_cell.angle_beta   90.00
_cell.angle_gamma   90.00
#
_symmetry.space_group_name_H-M   'P 1'
#
loop_
_entity.id
_entity.type
_entity.pdbx_description
1 polymer ?
#
loop_
_entity_poly.entity_id
_entity_poly.type
_entity_poly.pdbx_seq_one_letter_code
_entity_poly.pdbx_strand_id
1 'polypeptide(L)'
;MFTRLLLSLFFFLNSDLLPANQRSKKPNILFIAIDDLRPELGCYGSKYAITPNIDELASRGRLFERAYCQQPICHPSRTSLLTGTRPDTNGITHNYVKFRDLNPNRLTLPRHLRDHGYQCYSYGKIFHRSNADIEESWSGKAKLGRLGLPKPVGFASPENIKRRSEQFKTMFEKYGEAAKRGLASGPAYESADVPDTAYRD
;
A
#
# COMPACT_ATOMS: atom_id res chain seq x y z
N MET A 1 80.03 14.10 -22.86
CA MET A 1 79.55 13.90 -21.47
C MET A 1 78.38 14.86 -21.28
N PHE A 2 77.17 14.45 -21.69
CA PHE A 2 75.97 15.32 -21.72
C PHE A 2 75.13 15.06 -20.47
N THR A 3 75.09 16.03 -19.56
CA THR A 3 74.28 16.02 -18.34
C THR A 3 72.86 16.45 -18.69
N ARG A 4 71.89 15.52 -18.61
CA ARG A 4 70.45 15.81 -18.73
C ARG A 4 69.92 16.30 -17.39
N LEU A 5 69.43 17.54 -17.35
CA LEU A 5 68.73 18.13 -16.22
C LEU A 5 67.24 17.71 -16.29
N LEU A 6 66.80 16.87 -15.35
CA LEU A 6 65.39 16.48 -15.20
C LEU A 6 64.67 17.55 -14.36
N LEU A 7 63.80 18.34 -15.00
CA LEU A 7 62.87 19.23 -14.31
C LEU A 7 61.71 18.39 -13.73
N SER A 8 61.68 18.19 -12.42
CA SER A 8 60.53 17.58 -11.74
C SER A 8 59.42 18.64 -11.57
N LEU A 9 58.38 18.54 -12.39
CA LEU A 9 57.17 19.35 -12.27
C LEU A 9 56.35 18.82 -11.08
N PHE A 10 56.45 19.48 -9.92
CA PHE A 10 55.56 19.21 -8.78
C PHE A 10 54.17 19.74 -9.10
N PHE A 11 53.28 18.84 -9.52
CA PHE A 11 51.85 19.12 -9.64
C PHE A 11 51.28 19.18 -8.21
N PHE A 12 51.13 20.39 -7.66
CA PHE A 12 50.30 20.61 -6.48
C PHE A 12 48.86 20.27 -6.89
N LEU A 13 48.37 19.08 -6.54
CA LEU A 13 46.94 18.82 -6.49
C LEU A 13 46.35 19.78 -5.46
N ASN A 14 45.75 20.87 -5.93
CA ASN A 14 44.76 21.60 -5.15
C ASN A 14 43.63 20.61 -4.86
N SER A 15 43.65 20.06 -3.65
CA SER A 15 42.48 19.43 -3.05
C SER A 15 41.48 20.55 -2.78
N ASP A 16 40.74 20.91 -3.83
CA ASP A 16 39.50 21.67 -3.67
C ASP A 16 38.62 20.83 -2.75
N LEU A 17 38.54 21.30 -1.50
CA LEU A 17 37.60 20.85 -0.50
C LEU A 17 36.20 21.07 -1.08
N LEU A 18 35.69 20.07 -1.78
CA LEU A 18 34.29 20.00 -2.14
C LEU A 18 33.49 20.25 -0.86
N PRO A 19 32.59 21.24 -0.82
CA PRO A 19 31.81 21.51 0.37
C PRO A 19 31.00 20.26 0.72
N ALA A 20 31.45 19.57 1.76
CA ALA A 20 30.78 18.45 2.37
C ALA A 20 29.55 18.93 3.14
N ASN A 21 28.56 19.51 2.46
CA ASN A 21 27.27 19.83 3.07
C ASN A 21 26.11 20.02 2.09
N GLN A 22 26.03 19.20 1.04
CA GLN A 22 24.73 18.83 0.50
C GLN A 22 24.23 17.64 1.31
N ARG A 23 23.79 17.91 2.55
CA ARG A 23 22.95 16.96 3.29
C ARG A 23 21.68 16.82 2.45
N SER A 24 21.69 15.85 1.53
CA SER A 24 20.55 15.48 0.69
C SER A 24 19.32 15.50 1.58
N LYS A 25 18.41 16.44 1.32
CA LYS A 25 17.19 16.56 2.12
C LYS A 25 16.46 15.24 1.98
N LYS A 26 16.34 14.49 3.07
CA LYS A 26 15.59 13.23 3.12
C LYS A 26 14.18 13.50 2.56
N PRO A 27 13.75 12.80 1.49
CA PRO A 27 12.43 13.04 0.92
C PRO A 27 11.36 12.54 1.88
N ASN A 28 10.19 13.18 1.88
CA ASN A 28 9.00 12.61 2.50
C ASN A 28 8.49 11.41 1.69
N ILE A 29 7.91 10.42 2.37
CA ILE A 29 7.39 9.20 1.74
C ILE A 29 5.88 9.15 1.99
N LEU A 30 5.10 9.17 0.92
CA LEU A 30 3.66 8.88 0.96
C LEU A 30 3.43 7.50 0.36
N PHE A 31 3.03 6.56 1.21
CA PHE A 31 2.68 5.20 0.80
C PHE A 31 1.16 5.06 0.75
N ILE A 32 0.63 4.79 -0.45
CA ILE A 32 -0.81 4.59 -0.69
C ILE A 32 -1.04 3.11 -0.97
N ALA A 33 -1.85 2.47 -0.12
CA ALA A 33 -2.27 1.08 -0.30
C ALA A 33 -3.79 1.04 -0.46
N ILE A 34 -4.25 0.46 -1.57
CA ILE A 34 -5.68 0.31 -1.90
C ILE A 34 -6.03 -1.17 -1.70
N ASP A 35 -7.11 -1.45 -0.99
CA ASP A 35 -7.52 -2.82 -0.68
C ASP A 35 -8.22 -3.44 -1.90
N ASP A 36 -7.87 -4.68 -2.23
CA ASP A 36 -8.47 -5.48 -3.31
C ASP A 36 -8.54 -4.84 -4.72
N LEU A 37 -7.77 -3.78 -4.97
CA LEU A 37 -7.69 -3.13 -6.28
C LEU A 37 -6.89 -3.96 -7.28
N ARG A 38 -7.57 -4.42 -8.33
CA ARG A 38 -6.95 -4.94 -9.57
C ARG A 38 -6.55 -3.78 -10.50
N PRO A 39 -5.67 -3.96 -11.50
CA PRO A 39 -5.25 -2.90 -12.42
C PRO A 39 -6.32 -2.54 -13.48
N GLU A 40 -7.57 -2.38 -13.06
CA GLU A 40 -8.68 -1.86 -13.86
C GLU A 40 -8.67 -0.32 -13.77
N LEU A 41 -7.66 0.29 -14.38
CA LEU A 41 -7.40 1.72 -14.33
C LEU A 41 -7.07 2.25 -15.73
N GLY A 42 -7.34 3.53 -16.00
CA GLY A 42 -7.06 4.16 -17.30
C GLY A 42 -5.58 4.04 -17.69
N CYS A 43 -4.66 4.27 -16.74
CA CYS A 43 -3.21 4.12 -16.95
C CYS A 43 -2.76 2.68 -17.23
N TYR A 44 -3.60 1.68 -16.95
CA TYR A 44 -3.39 0.27 -17.31
C TYR A 44 -4.22 -0.17 -18.54
N GLY A 45 -4.90 0.77 -19.20
CA GLY A 45 -5.67 0.53 -20.43
C GLY A 45 -7.14 0.16 -20.23
N SER A 46 -7.70 0.33 -19.02
CA SER A 46 -9.14 0.15 -18.81
C SER A 46 -9.94 1.14 -19.66
N LYS A 47 -10.98 0.65 -20.33
CA LYS A 47 -11.94 1.45 -21.09
C LYS A 47 -13.19 1.81 -20.28
N TYR A 48 -13.28 1.32 -19.05
CA TYR A 48 -14.49 1.39 -18.22
C TYR A 48 -14.28 2.22 -16.96
N ALA A 49 -13.12 2.07 -16.31
CA ALA A 49 -12.83 2.78 -15.07
C ALA A 49 -12.49 4.26 -15.35
N ILE A 50 -13.10 5.15 -14.58
CA ILE A 50 -12.84 6.60 -14.63
C ILE A 50 -11.87 6.93 -13.49
N THR A 51 -10.55 7.00 -13.79
CA THR A 51 -9.50 7.14 -12.76
C THR A 51 -8.54 8.31 -12.98
N PRO A 52 -9.02 9.53 -13.27
CA PRO A 52 -8.18 10.65 -13.72
C PRO A 52 -7.04 11.00 -12.74
N ASN A 53 -7.29 10.94 -11.43
CA ASN A 53 -6.27 11.26 -10.41
C ASN A 53 -5.15 10.20 -10.35
N ILE A 54 -5.48 8.92 -10.50
CA ILE A 54 -4.49 7.84 -10.50
C ILE A 54 -3.72 7.86 -11.83
N ASP A 55 -4.39 8.18 -12.93
CA ASP A 55 -3.77 8.30 -14.25
C ASP A 55 -2.79 9.48 -14.31
N GLU A 56 -3.13 10.62 -13.70
CA GLU A 56 -2.22 11.77 -13.55
C GLU A 56 -1.05 11.48 -12.60
N LEU A 57 -1.26 10.66 -11.56
CA LEU A 57 -0.16 10.20 -10.72
C LEU A 57 0.81 9.31 -11.50
N ALA A 58 0.28 8.40 -12.33
CA ALA A 58 1.08 7.53 -13.17
C ALA A 58 1.88 8.31 -14.23
N SER A 59 1.30 9.37 -14.84
CA SER A 59 1.98 10.18 -15.87
C SER A 59 3.17 10.99 -15.34
N ARG A 60 3.19 11.30 -14.03
CA ARG A 60 4.28 12.00 -13.35
C ARG A 60 5.31 11.07 -12.71
N GLY A 61 5.11 9.76 -12.81
CA GLY A 61 5.90 8.76 -12.10
C GLY A 61 6.38 7.63 -12.99
N ARG A 62 6.68 6.50 -12.36
CA ARG A 62 7.01 5.25 -13.05
C ARG A 62 5.90 4.24 -12.82
N LEU A 63 5.23 3.84 -13.90
CA LEU A 63 4.25 2.76 -13.91
C LEU A 63 4.96 1.41 -14.07
N PHE A 64 4.58 0.42 -13.25
CA PHE A 64 5.02 -0.96 -13.39
C PHE A 64 3.87 -1.81 -13.94
N GLU A 65 4.03 -2.31 -15.16
CA GLU A 65 3.02 -3.15 -15.83
C GLU A 65 3.01 -4.60 -15.32
N ARG A 66 4.05 -4.99 -14.59
CA ARG A 66 4.27 -6.37 -14.12
C ARG A 66 4.65 -6.38 -12.63
N ALA A 67 3.72 -5.96 -11.79
CA ALA A 67 3.85 -6.01 -10.33
C ALA A 67 2.89 -7.06 -9.75
N TYR A 68 3.42 -8.00 -8.95
CA TYR A 68 2.65 -9.11 -8.38
C TYR A 68 2.84 -9.18 -6.87
N CYS A 69 1.76 -9.44 -6.13
CA CYS A 69 1.84 -9.76 -4.71
C CYS A 69 2.34 -11.20 -4.50
N GLN A 70 2.90 -11.49 -3.31
CA GLN A 70 3.41 -12.83 -3.01
C GLN A 70 2.29 -13.83 -2.70
N GLN A 71 1.15 -13.35 -2.21
CA GLN A 71 -0.03 -14.17 -1.95
C GLN A 71 -1.29 -13.29 -2.04
N PRO A 72 -2.34 -13.70 -2.77
CA PRO A 72 -3.54 -12.89 -3.01
C PRO A 72 -4.52 -12.92 -1.82
N ILE A 73 -4.01 -12.64 -0.62
CA ILE A 73 -4.77 -12.51 0.63
C ILE A 73 -4.22 -11.28 1.37
N CYS A 74 -5.10 -10.43 1.91
CA CYS A 74 -4.72 -9.14 2.48
C CYS A 74 -3.57 -9.24 3.51
N HIS A 75 -3.69 -10.08 4.54
CA HIS A 75 -2.68 -10.14 5.62
C HIS A 75 -1.33 -10.69 5.15
N PRO A 76 -1.25 -11.84 4.46
CA PRO A 76 0.01 -12.33 3.90
C PRO A 76 0.68 -11.31 2.96
N SER A 77 -0.08 -10.69 2.05
CA SER A 77 0.44 -9.70 1.10
C SER A 77 1.02 -8.48 1.80
N ARG A 78 0.24 -7.89 2.72
CA ARG A 78 0.64 -6.67 3.46
C ARG A 78 1.84 -6.93 4.35
N THR A 79 1.86 -8.04 5.09
CA THR A 79 3.01 -8.39 5.93
C THR A 79 4.25 -8.68 5.07
N SER A 80 4.09 -9.35 3.94
CA SER A 80 5.20 -9.62 3.01
C SER A 80 5.85 -8.32 2.55
N LEU A 81 5.04 -7.38 2.06
CA LEU A 81 5.49 -6.06 1.63
C LEU A 81 6.17 -5.27 2.75
N LEU A 82 5.54 -5.20 3.93
CA LEU A 82 6.00 -4.36 5.04
C LEU A 82 7.21 -4.96 5.77
N THR A 83 7.53 -6.23 5.59
CA THR A 83 8.70 -6.86 6.23
C THR A 83 9.81 -7.19 5.24
N GLY A 84 9.53 -7.12 3.92
CA GLY A 84 10.45 -7.56 2.87
C GLY A 84 10.68 -9.07 2.86
N THR A 85 9.76 -9.87 3.41
CA THR A 85 9.89 -11.34 3.51
C THR A 85 8.71 -12.04 2.88
N ARG A 86 8.91 -13.20 2.27
CA ARG A 86 7.81 -13.98 1.69
C ARG A 86 6.91 -14.59 2.79
N PRO A 87 5.62 -14.86 2.50
CA PRO A 87 4.70 -15.49 3.46
C PRO A 87 5.18 -16.84 4.03
N ASP A 88 5.88 -17.65 3.22
CA ASP A 88 6.53 -18.89 3.66
C ASP A 88 7.67 -18.68 4.68
N THR A 89 8.28 -17.50 4.68
CA THR A 89 9.41 -17.12 5.53
C THR A 89 8.95 -16.50 6.85
N ASN A 90 7.83 -15.76 6.83
CA ASN A 90 7.26 -15.13 8.03
C ASN A 90 6.08 -15.91 8.63
N GLY A 91 5.59 -16.96 7.98
CA GLY A 91 4.51 -17.81 8.48
C GLY A 91 3.11 -17.17 8.45
N ILE A 92 2.95 -15.95 7.93
CA ILE A 92 1.65 -15.29 7.81
C ILE A 92 0.99 -15.71 6.51
N THR A 93 0.25 -16.82 6.53
CA THR A 93 -0.43 -17.40 5.35
C THR A 93 -1.93 -17.12 5.31
N HIS A 94 -2.52 -16.62 6.40
CA HIS A 94 -3.96 -16.31 6.50
C HIS A 94 -4.24 -15.03 7.31
N ASN A 95 -5.44 -14.48 7.13
CA ASN A 95 -5.89 -13.24 7.79
C ASN A 95 -6.02 -13.36 9.33
N TYR A 96 -6.31 -14.55 9.84
CA TYR A 96 -6.52 -14.78 11.28
C TYR A 96 -5.23 -14.99 12.08
N VAL A 97 -4.10 -15.18 11.42
CA VAL A 97 -2.79 -15.36 12.09
C VAL A 97 -2.39 -14.06 12.77
N LYS A 98 -1.82 -14.13 13.98
CA LYS A 98 -1.31 -12.96 14.69
C LYS A 98 0.14 -12.71 14.29
N PHE A 99 0.44 -11.52 13.78
CA PHE A 99 1.76 -11.20 13.24
C PHE A 99 2.89 -11.36 14.27
N ARG A 100 2.77 -10.71 15.44
CA ARG A 100 3.83 -10.68 16.46
C ARG A 100 3.99 -11.98 17.24
N ASP A 101 3.00 -12.88 17.21
CA ASP A 101 3.13 -14.23 17.80
C ASP A 101 4.18 -15.05 17.03
N LEU A 102 4.22 -14.93 15.70
CA LEU A 102 5.20 -15.63 14.85
C LEU A 102 6.45 -14.80 14.54
N ASN A 103 6.35 -13.47 14.63
CA ASN A 103 7.41 -12.54 14.24
C ASN A 103 7.68 -11.49 15.33
N PRO A 104 8.05 -11.91 16.56
CA PRO A 104 8.14 -11.00 17.70
C PRO A 104 9.05 -9.80 17.41
N ASN A 105 10.24 -10.05 16.86
CA ASN A 105 11.27 -9.01 16.64
C ASN A 105 11.47 -8.62 15.17
N ARG A 106 10.54 -8.99 14.27
CA ARG A 106 10.71 -8.70 12.84
C ARG A 106 10.72 -7.20 12.60
N LEU A 107 11.76 -6.74 11.91
CA LEU A 107 11.87 -5.37 11.40
C LEU A 107 10.82 -5.15 10.32
N THR A 108 10.15 -4.00 10.38
CA THR A 108 9.17 -3.58 9.38
C THR A 108 9.69 -2.32 8.67
N LEU A 109 9.22 -2.07 7.46
CA LEU A 109 9.53 -0.87 6.68
C LEU A 109 9.30 0.43 7.48
N PRO A 110 8.13 0.66 8.11
CA PRO A 110 7.92 1.87 8.90
C PRO A 110 8.82 1.92 10.15
N ARG A 111 9.10 0.78 10.82
CA ARG A 111 10.07 0.74 11.92
C ARG A 111 11.46 1.14 11.45
N HIS A 112 11.90 0.59 10.33
CA HIS A 112 13.20 0.89 9.76
C HIS A 112 13.32 2.38 9.43
N LEU A 113 12.32 2.99 8.78
CA LEU A 113 12.32 4.42 8.50
C LEU A 113 12.34 5.25 9.79
N ARG A 114 11.50 4.89 10.79
CA ARG A 114 11.44 5.56 12.09
C ARG A 114 12.79 5.56 12.79
N ASP A 115 13.42 4.40 12.87
CA ASP A 115 14.73 4.22 13.51
C ASP A 115 15.83 5.04 12.79
N HIS A 116 15.60 5.48 11.55
CA HIS A 116 16.48 6.36 10.76
C HIS A 116 16.01 7.83 10.70
N GLY A 117 15.17 8.24 11.66
CA GLY A 117 14.80 9.64 11.87
C GLY A 117 13.62 10.13 11.03
N TYR A 118 12.83 9.22 10.44
CA TYR A 118 11.52 9.57 9.89
C TYR A 118 10.45 9.59 10.98
N GLN A 119 9.42 10.40 10.77
CA GLN A 119 8.16 10.22 11.48
C GLN A 119 7.24 9.36 10.62
N CYS A 120 6.80 8.21 11.15
CA CYS A 120 6.02 7.22 10.42
C CYS A 120 4.63 7.09 11.05
N TYR A 121 3.60 7.45 10.29
CA TYR A 121 2.21 7.34 10.72
C TYR A 121 1.43 6.52 9.71
N SER A 122 0.48 5.71 10.21
CA SER A 122 -0.44 4.92 9.38
C SER A 122 -1.85 5.45 9.54
N TYR A 123 -2.57 5.58 8.42
CA TYR A 123 -4.00 5.88 8.39
C TYR A 123 -4.73 4.83 7.56
N GLY A 124 -5.92 4.42 8.00
CA GLY A 124 -6.69 3.35 7.35
C GLY A 124 -6.08 1.96 7.54
N LYS A 125 -6.19 1.12 6.50
CA LYS A 125 -5.74 -0.28 6.48
C LYS A 125 -4.39 -0.39 5.76
N ILE A 126 -3.28 -0.33 6.50
CA ILE A 126 -1.92 -0.55 5.97
C ILE A 126 -1.45 -1.97 6.29
N PHE A 127 -1.34 -2.30 7.58
CA PHE A 127 -1.44 -3.69 8.02
C PHE A 127 -2.89 -4.20 7.85
N HIS A 128 -3.09 -5.52 7.88
CA HIS A 128 -4.41 -6.12 7.66
C HIS A 128 -5.48 -5.60 8.63
N ARG A 129 -5.12 -5.40 9.89
CA ARG A 129 -5.96 -4.74 10.87
C ARG A 129 -5.55 -3.28 10.96
N SER A 130 -6.53 -2.38 10.93
CA SER A 130 -6.29 -0.96 11.19
C SER A 130 -5.63 -0.80 12.55
N ASN A 131 -4.71 0.16 12.67
CA ASN A 131 -3.98 0.42 13.92
C ASN A 131 -3.17 -0.79 14.45
N ALA A 132 -2.86 -1.78 13.60
CA ALA A 132 -1.99 -2.86 14.00
C ALA A 132 -0.55 -2.37 14.15
N ASP A 133 0.12 -2.93 15.16
CA ASP A 133 1.55 -2.77 15.37
C ASP A 133 2.00 -1.32 15.65
N ILE A 134 1.10 -0.46 16.16
CA ILE A 134 1.36 0.97 16.45
C ILE A 134 2.66 1.17 17.22
N GLU A 135 2.80 0.48 18.35
CA GLU A 135 3.93 0.70 19.27
C GLU A 135 5.27 0.24 18.65
N GLU A 136 5.25 -0.86 17.89
CA GLU A 136 6.46 -1.47 17.35
C GLU A 136 6.89 -0.87 16.00
N SER A 137 5.94 -0.59 15.12
CA SER A 137 6.20 -0.18 13.73
C SER A 137 6.14 1.33 13.50
N TRP A 138 5.33 2.06 14.25
CA TRP A 138 4.96 3.44 13.91
C TRP A 138 5.52 4.42 14.94
N SER A 139 5.55 5.71 14.60
CA SER A 139 5.89 6.80 15.53
C SER A 139 4.73 7.15 16.46
N GLY A 140 3.62 6.41 16.38
CA GLY A 140 2.40 6.60 17.16
C GLY A 140 1.14 6.53 16.30
N LYS A 141 0.01 6.87 16.91
CA LYS A 141 -1.29 6.95 16.20
C LYS A 141 -1.30 8.14 15.26
N ALA A 142 -1.73 7.93 14.02
CA ALA A 142 -2.04 9.04 13.13
C ALA A 142 -3.16 9.89 13.75
N LYS A 143 -2.90 11.20 13.88
CA LYS A 143 -3.88 12.19 14.37
C LYS A 143 -4.60 12.86 13.20
N LEU A 144 -5.08 12.08 12.23
CA LEU A 144 -6.01 12.60 11.24
C LEU A 144 -7.43 12.51 11.82
N GLY A 145 -8.15 13.62 11.81
CA GLY A 145 -9.59 13.61 12.04
C GLY A 145 -10.27 12.70 11.00
N ARG A 146 -11.44 12.16 11.34
CA ARG A 146 -12.28 11.55 10.29
C ARG A 146 -12.59 12.66 9.30
N LEU A 147 -12.31 12.41 8.01
CA LEU A 147 -12.95 13.17 6.95
C LEU A 147 -14.45 13.02 7.23
N GLY A 148 -15.19 14.13 7.41
CA GLY A 148 -16.61 14.15 7.78
C GLY A 148 -17.53 13.61 6.68
N LEU A 149 -17.09 12.54 6.02
CA LEU A 149 -17.76 11.88 4.91
C LEU A 149 -18.95 11.10 5.44
N PRO A 150 -20.04 11.06 4.65
CA PRO A 150 -21.17 10.21 4.97
C PRO A 150 -20.70 8.76 5.13
N LYS A 151 -21.40 7.97 5.94
CA LYS A 151 -21.14 6.53 5.99
C LYS A 151 -21.45 5.97 4.60
N PRO A 152 -20.50 5.28 3.97
CA PRO A 152 -20.76 4.68 2.68
C PRO A 152 -21.88 3.64 2.82
N VAL A 153 -22.71 3.58 1.80
CA VAL A 153 -23.76 2.57 1.68
C VAL A 153 -23.18 1.36 0.93
N GLY A 154 -23.90 0.23 0.91
CA GLY A 154 -23.48 -0.92 0.11
C GLY A 154 -23.62 -0.62 -1.38
N PHE A 155 -24.47 -1.37 -2.07
CA PHE A 155 -24.92 -0.93 -3.39
C PHE A 155 -25.71 0.38 -3.25
N ALA A 156 -25.44 1.34 -4.12
CA ALA A 156 -26.15 2.59 -4.31
C ALA A 156 -27.36 2.44 -5.23
N SER A 157 -27.30 1.55 -6.23
CA SER A 157 -28.43 1.38 -7.17
C SER A 157 -29.58 0.60 -6.50
N PRO A 158 -30.85 1.07 -6.61
CA PRO A 158 -32.01 0.34 -6.07
C PRO A 158 -32.12 -1.09 -6.62
N GLU A 159 -31.73 -1.27 -7.89
CA GLU A 159 -31.69 -2.58 -8.53
C GLU A 159 -30.72 -3.54 -7.84
N ASN A 160 -29.47 -3.13 -7.58
CA ASN A 160 -28.50 -4.02 -6.93
C ASN A 160 -28.79 -4.21 -5.44
N ILE A 161 -29.40 -3.24 -4.77
CA ILE A 161 -29.93 -3.42 -3.41
C ILE A 161 -30.98 -4.55 -3.40
N LYS A 162 -31.92 -4.53 -4.35
CA LYS A 162 -32.94 -5.57 -4.49
C LYS A 162 -32.32 -6.93 -4.83
N ARG A 163 -31.45 -6.98 -5.84
CA ARG A 163 -30.74 -8.21 -6.26
C ARG A 163 -29.95 -8.82 -5.11
N ARG A 164 -29.26 -8.01 -4.31
CA ARG A 164 -28.53 -8.48 -3.12
C ARG A 164 -29.46 -9.15 -2.12
N SER A 165 -30.63 -8.56 -1.85
CA SER A 165 -31.63 -9.13 -0.93
C SER A 165 -32.16 -10.48 -1.44
N GLU A 166 -32.50 -10.56 -2.73
CA GLU A 166 -33.00 -11.79 -3.38
C GLU A 166 -31.93 -12.88 -3.41
N GLN A 167 -30.69 -12.53 -3.77
CA GLN A 167 -29.55 -13.43 -3.75
C GLN A 167 -29.24 -13.90 -2.33
N PHE A 168 -29.34 -13.01 -1.33
CA PHE A 168 -29.14 -13.39 0.06
C PHE A 168 -30.12 -14.48 0.47
N LYS A 169 -31.42 -14.29 0.17
CA LYS A 169 -32.45 -15.29 0.49
C LYS A 169 -32.17 -16.63 -0.18
N THR A 170 -31.98 -16.63 -1.50
CA THR A 170 -31.75 -17.85 -2.28
C THR A 170 -30.47 -18.59 -1.89
N MET A 171 -29.37 -17.86 -1.66
CA MET A 171 -28.10 -18.47 -1.26
C MET A 171 -28.15 -18.98 0.18
N PHE A 172 -28.85 -18.28 1.09
CA PHE A 172 -29.03 -18.74 2.46
C PHE A 172 -29.92 -19.97 2.54
N GLU A 173 -31.01 -20.03 1.76
CA GLU A 173 -31.84 -21.25 1.66
C GLU A 173 -31.04 -22.47 1.17
N LYS A 174 -30.14 -22.27 0.21
CA LYS A 174 -29.35 -23.35 -0.39
C LYS A 174 -28.13 -23.77 0.45
N TYR A 175 -27.46 -22.82 1.10
CA TYR A 175 -26.14 -23.04 1.73
C TYR A 175 -26.09 -22.68 3.22
N GLY A 176 -27.19 -22.21 3.80
CA GLY A 176 -27.25 -21.79 5.21
C GLY A 176 -26.19 -20.75 5.56
N GLU A 177 -25.53 -20.93 6.70
CA GLU A 177 -24.51 -20.01 7.21
C GLU A 177 -23.29 -19.86 6.29
N ALA A 178 -22.98 -20.86 5.45
CA ALA A 178 -21.88 -20.75 4.48
C ALA A 178 -22.14 -19.64 3.43
N ALA A 179 -23.42 -19.32 3.16
CA ALA A 179 -23.79 -18.28 2.22
C ALA A 179 -23.21 -16.89 2.59
N LYS A 180 -23.09 -16.60 3.89
CA LYS A 180 -22.57 -15.34 4.42
C LYS A 180 -21.09 -15.11 4.12
N ARG A 181 -20.36 -16.15 3.67
CA ARG A 181 -18.92 -16.08 3.32
C ARG A 181 -18.68 -15.66 1.88
N GLY A 182 -19.53 -14.80 1.34
CA GLY A 182 -19.38 -14.19 0.01
C GLY A 182 -20.45 -14.60 -1.01
N LEU A 183 -21.07 -15.77 -0.87
CA LEU A 183 -22.07 -16.26 -1.84
C LEU A 183 -23.34 -15.38 -1.86
N ALA A 184 -23.71 -14.82 -0.71
CA ALA A 184 -24.87 -13.97 -0.49
C ALA A 184 -24.56 -12.46 -0.58
N SER A 185 -23.42 -12.07 -1.16
CA SER A 185 -22.97 -10.67 -1.15
C SER A 185 -23.63 -9.77 -2.20
N GLY A 186 -24.35 -10.34 -3.17
CA GLY A 186 -24.93 -9.61 -4.31
C GLY A 186 -24.05 -9.68 -5.55
N PRO A 187 -24.27 -8.78 -6.54
CA PRO A 187 -23.44 -8.71 -7.74
C PRO A 187 -21.97 -8.37 -7.42
N ALA A 188 -21.06 -8.78 -8.30
CA ALA A 188 -19.63 -8.59 -8.09
C ALA A 188 -19.17 -7.12 -8.19
N TYR A 189 -19.92 -6.28 -8.92
CA TYR A 189 -19.61 -4.87 -9.14
C TYR A 189 -20.88 -4.08 -9.43
N GLU A 190 -20.79 -2.75 -9.31
CA GLU A 190 -21.76 -1.84 -9.90
C GLU A 190 -21.06 -0.55 -10.38
N SER A 191 -21.78 0.24 -11.18
CA SER A 191 -21.30 1.49 -11.76
C SER A 191 -22.40 2.55 -11.69
N ALA A 192 -22.92 2.81 -10.49
CA ALA A 192 -23.89 3.87 -10.29
C ALA A 192 -23.22 5.25 -10.40
N ASP A 193 -23.93 6.21 -10.99
CA ASP A 193 -23.52 7.62 -11.01
C ASP A 193 -23.77 8.24 -9.63
N VAL A 194 -22.78 8.13 -8.75
CA VAL A 194 -22.81 8.59 -7.37
C VAL A 194 -21.49 9.25 -7.00
N PRO A 195 -21.45 10.12 -5.98
CA PRO A 195 -20.20 10.71 -5.52
C PRO A 195 -19.17 9.64 -5.14
N ASP A 196 -17.88 9.92 -5.28
CA ASP A 196 -16.77 9.03 -4.91
C ASP A 196 -16.84 8.51 -3.45
N THR A 197 -17.58 9.22 -2.60
CA THR A 197 -17.78 8.90 -1.18
C THR A 197 -18.91 7.91 -0.91
N ALA A 198 -19.63 7.48 -1.94
CA ALA A 198 -20.81 6.62 -1.81
C ALA A 198 -20.47 5.16 -1.48
N TYR A 199 -19.34 4.66 -1.98
CA TYR A 199 -18.89 3.28 -1.80
C TYR A 199 -17.95 3.11 -0.62
N ARG A 200 -17.98 1.91 -0.03
CA ARG A 200 -17.12 1.51 1.07
C ARG A 200 -15.92 0.71 0.56
N ASP A 201 -14.74 1.05 1.06
CA ASP A 201 -13.58 0.14 1.21
C ASP A 201 -13.67 -0.66 2.53
#